data_AF-A0A3C1J9N2-F1
#
_entry.id   AF-A0A3C1J9N2-F1
#
_cell.length_a   1.000
_cell.length_b   1.000
_cell.length_c   1.000
_cell.angle_alpha   90.00
_cell.angle_beta   90.00
_cell.angle_gamma   90.00
#
_symmetry.space_group_name_H-M   'P 1'
#
loop_
_entity.id
_entity.type
_entity.pdbx_description
1 polymer ?
#
loop_
_entity_poly.entity_id
_entity_poly.type
_entity_poly.pdbx_seq_one_letter_code
_entity_poly.pdbx_strand_id
1 'polypeptide(L)'
;MNPLGILRQFIKGLTSDTDPRQIGWGIAIGFVIGLIPKGNLTAQLLLVLLMALKVNIPMGLIAMFLVSFVNPLADKLTDPLGYALLTAEPLAPLWTALYNMPVMPWTGFNNTVLLGGLLAGLVLFVPVYFAGRAFGVYYNARLRDKVMNSKLVKSVKASILFDWYFKEGV
;
A
#
# COMPACT_ATOMS: atom_id res chain seq x y z
N MET A 1 -20.87 -3.36 -6.07
CA MET A 1 -20.45 -4.36 -5.05
C MET A 1 -20.99 -3.91 -3.71
N ASN A 2 -21.60 -4.80 -2.92
CA ASN A 2 -22.04 -4.48 -1.56
C ASN A 2 -20.80 -4.27 -0.66
N PRO A 3 -20.75 -3.24 0.21
CA PRO A 3 -19.66 -3.02 1.19
C PRO A 3 -19.22 -4.28 1.95
N LEU A 4 -20.16 -5.15 2.31
CA LEU A 4 -19.88 -6.44 2.96
C LEU A 4 -19.02 -7.38 2.10
N GLY A 5 -19.17 -7.33 0.78
CA GLY A 5 -18.38 -8.12 -0.16
C GLY A 5 -16.92 -7.70 -0.22
N ILE A 6 -16.63 -6.40 -0.11
CA ILE A 6 -15.26 -5.88 -0.07
C ILE A 6 -14.57 -6.32 1.22
N LEU A 7 -15.26 -6.15 2.35
CA LEU A 7 -14.75 -6.59 3.66
C LEU A 7 -14.49 -8.11 3.68
N ARG A 8 -15.36 -8.90 3.05
CA ARG A 8 -15.20 -10.35 2.88
C ARG A 8 -13.92 -10.69 2.10
N GLN A 9 -13.68 -10.05 0.97
CA GLN A 9 -12.46 -10.29 0.16
C GLN A 9 -11.20 -9.89 0.92
N PHE A 10 -11.25 -8.76 1.65
CA PHE A 10 -10.14 -8.30 2.48
C PHE A 10 -9.78 -9.32 3.58
N ILE A 11 -10.76 -9.78 4.35
CA ILE A 11 -10.56 -10.78 5.40
C ILE A 11 -10.08 -12.11 4.80
N LYS A 12 -10.63 -12.53 3.66
CA LYS A 12 -10.18 -13.74 2.96
C LYS A 12 -8.70 -13.64 2.59
N GLY A 13 -8.24 -12.50 2.06
CA GLY A 13 -6.82 -12.30 1.72
C GLY A 13 -5.89 -12.15 2.93
N LEU A 14 -6.39 -11.64 4.06
CA LEU A 14 -5.61 -11.65 5.32
C LEU A 14 -5.43 -13.04 5.88
N THR A 15 -6.41 -13.91 5.67
CA THR A 15 -6.47 -15.23 6.30
C THR A 15 -6.11 -16.37 5.36
N SER A 16 -5.85 -16.10 4.09
CA SER A 16 -5.32 -17.09 3.15
C SER A 16 -3.92 -17.53 3.59
N ASP A 17 -3.56 -18.77 3.26
CA ASP A 17 -2.16 -19.18 3.34
C ASP A 17 -1.45 -18.59 2.12
N THR A 18 -0.72 -17.50 2.33
CA THR A 18 -0.10 -16.71 1.26
C THR A 18 1.42 -16.82 1.35
N ASP A 19 2.09 -17.02 0.21
CA ASP A 19 3.55 -17.03 0.15
C ASP A 19 4.12 -15.77 0.85
N PRO A 20 5.04 -15.91 1.83
CA PRO A 20 5.69 -14.79 2.50
C PRO A 20 6.29 -13.74 1.54
N ARG A 21 6.72 -14.13 0.34
CA ARG A 21 7.18 -13.21 -0.70
C ARG A 21 6.08 -12.27 -1.17
N GLN A 22 4.86 -12.77 -1.35
CA GLN A 22 3.70 -11.95 -1.75
C GLN A 22 3.29 -10.98 -0.64
N ILE A 23 3.45 -11.38 0.64
CA ILE A 23 3.29 -10.48 1.80
C ILE A 23 4.37 -9.39 1.77
N GLY A 24 5.63 -9.77 1.57
CA GLY A 24 6.75 -8.82 1.47
C GLY A 24 6.56 -7.79 0.36
N TRP A 25 6.18 -8.22 -0.85
CA TRP A 25 5.89 -7.31 -1.96
C TRP A 25 4.70 -6.39 -1.67
N GLY A 26 3.62 -6.94 -1.09
CA GLY A 26 2.47 -6.14 -0.68
C GLY A 26 2.87 -5.04 0.30
N ILE A 27 3.61 -5.40 1.35
CA ILE A 27 4.11 -4.45 2.37
C ILE A 27 5.04 -3.41 1.75
N ALA A 28 5.98 -3.79 0.88
CA ALA A 28 6.92 -2.85 0.26
C ALA A 28 6.23 -1.82 -0.64
N ILE A 29 5.28 -2.26 -1.47
CA ILE A 29 4.49 -1.34 -2.31
C ILE A 29 3.59 -0.46 -1.42
N GLY A 30 2.92 -1.06 -0.44
CA GLY A 30 2.11 -0.34 0.54
C GLY A 30 2.90 0.74 1.29
N PHE A 31 4.14 0.44 1.66
CA PHE A 31 5.07 1.37 2.29
C PHE A 31 5.35 2.59 1.41
N VAL A 32 5.69 2.39 0.13
CA VAL A 32 5.93 3.51 -0.80
C VAL A 32 4.66 4.35 -0.99
N ILE A 33 3.51 3.70 -1.19
CA ILE A 33 2.23 4.42 -1.28
C ILE A 33 2.01 5.23 0.01
N GLY A 34 2.30 4.64 1.17
CA GLY A 34 2.15 5.26 2.49
C GLY A 34 2.95 6.55 2.67
N LEU A 35 4.15 6.64 2.07
CA LEU A 35 5.06 7.78 2.20
C LEU A 35 4.69 9.03 1.38
N ILE A 36 3.78 8.93 0.42
CA ILE A 36 3.47 10.04 -0.49
C ILE A 36 2.06 10.61 -0.26
N PRO A 37 1.76 11.87 -0.63
CA PRO A 37 0.39 12.38 -0.65
C PRO A 37 -0.50 11.55 -1.59
N LYS A 38 -1.79 11.39 -1.30
CA LYS A 38 -2.67 10.46 -2.06
C LYS A 38 -3.50 11.14 -3.16
N GLY A 39 -3.54 12.47 -3.18
CA GLY A 39 -4.36 13.28 -4.11
C GLY A 39 -3.76 13.50 -5.50
N ASN A 40 -2.87 12.63 -5.97
CA ASN A 40 -2.16 12.76 -7.24
C ASN A 40 -2.14 11.43 -8.00
N LEU A 41 -1.85 11.52 -9.30
CA LEU A 41 -1.83 10.38 -10.21
C LEU A 41 -0.76 9.34 -9.85
N THR A 42 0.38 9.74 -9.27
CA THR A 42 1.43 8.78 -8.84
C THR A 42 0.89 7.81 -7.80
N ALA A 43 0.21 8.31 -6.76
CA ALA A 43 -0.37 7.47 -5.72
C ALA A 43 -1.46 6.53 -6.29
N GLN A 44 -2.26 7.02 -7.23
CA GLN A 44 -3.29 6.19 -7.89
C GLN A 44 -2.65 5.10 -8.76
N LEU A 45 -1.59 5.41 -9.51
CA LEU A 45 -0.86 4.44 -10.32
C LEU A 45 -0.19 3.37 -9.45
N LEU A 46 0.40 3.74 -8.32
CA LEU A 46 0.98 2.78 -7.37
C LEU A 46 -0.10 1.90 -6.71
N LEU A 47 -1.28 2.45 -6.43
CA LEU A 47 -2.41 1.67 -5.92
C LEU A 47 -2.92 0.67 -6.97
N VAL A 48 -3.04 1.11 -8.23
CA VAL A 48 -3.36 0.22 -9.35
C VAL A 48 -2.29 -0.86 -9.50
N LEU A 49 -1.01 -0.51 -9.38
CA LEU A 49 0.10 -1.47 -9.41
C LEU A 49 -0.01 -2.50 -8.27
N LEU A 50 -0.30 -2.06 -7.04
CA LEU A 50 -0.53 -2.95 -5.89
C LEU A 50 -1.65 -3.97 -6.19
N MET A 51 -2.72 -3.51 -6.83
CA MET A 51 -3.88 -4.36 -7.17
C MET A 51 -3.64 -5.25 -8.40
N ALA A 52 -2.81 -4.82 -9.34
CA ALA A 52 -2.51 -5.54 -10.58
C ALA A 52 -1.48 -6.66 -10.38
N LEU A 53 -0.61 -6.52 -9.38
CA LEU A 53 0.44 -7.50 -9.08
C LEU A 53 -0.09 -8.66 -8.22
N LYS A 54 0.52 -9.84 -8.38
CA LYS A 54 0.23 -11.03 -7.56
C LYS A 54 0.88 -10.90 -6.18
N VAL A 55 0.31 -10.05 -5.32
CA VAL A 55 0.79 -9.74 -3.96
C VAL A 55 -0.33 -9.88 -2.93
N ASN A 56 0.00 -9.88 -1.63
CA ASN A 56 -1.01 -9.84 -0.58
C ASN A 56 -1.54 -8.40 -0.42
N ILE A 57 -2.61 -8.09 -1.15
CA ILE A 57 -3.22 -6.74 -1.18
C ILE A 57 -3.61 -6.27 0.23
N PRO A 58 -4.28 -7.07 1.09
CA PRO A 58 -4.61 -6.63 2.45
C PRO A 58 -3.39 -6.20 3.28
N MET A 59 -2.29 -6.94 3.20
CA MET A 59 -1.04 -6.55 3.89
C MET A 59 -0.45 -5.26 3.32
N GLY A 60 -0.53 -5.05 2.01
CA GLY A 60 -0.13 -3.78 1.40
C GLY A 60 -0.99 -2.60 1.83
N LEU A 61 -2.31 -2.78 1.93
CA LEU A 61 -3.22 -1.74 2.42
C LEU A 61 -3.00 -1.43 3.91
N ILE A 62 -2.72 -2.44 4.74
CA ILE A 62 -2.34 -2.23 6.15
C ILE A 62 -1.03 -1.46 6.24
N ALA A 63 -0.01 -1.85 5.48
CA ALA A 63 1.27 -1.15 5.46
C ALA A 63 1.10 0.31 5.01
N MET A 64 0.35 0.55 3.93
CA MET A 64 -0.01 1.89 3.47
C MET A 64 -0.69 2.72 4.55
N PHE A 65 -1.68 2.15 5.23
CA PHE A 65 -2.41 2.83 6.31
C PHE A 65 -1.48 3.21 7.47
N LEU A 66 -0.71 2.24 7.97
CA LEU A 66 0.21 2.45 9.10
C LEU A 66 1.30 3.48 8.76
N VAL A 67 1.91 3.37 7.58
CA VAL A 67 2.95 4.30 7.14
C VAL A 67 2.38 5.69 6.90
N SER A 68 1.16 5.81 6.35
CA SER A 68 0.50 7.12 6.17
C SER A 68 0.26 7.84 7.51
N PHE A 69 0.01 7.10 8.59
CA PHE A 69 -0.15 7.69 9.93
C PHE A 69 1.18 8.20 10.50
N VAL A 70 2.28 7.54 10.18
CA VAL A 70 3.64 7.93 10.59
C VAL A 70 4.24 8.98 9.64
N ASN A 71 3.70 9.12 8.43
CA ASN A 71 4.26 9.97 7.38
C ASN A 71 4.50 11.43 7.78
N PRO A 72 3.65 12.11 8.58
CA PRO A 72 3.94 13.47 9.04
C PRO A 72 5.28 13.61 9.79
N LEU A 73 5.78 12.52 10.39
CA LEU A 73 7.13 12.48 10.99
C LEU A 73 8.21 12.25 9.92
N ALA A 74 7.92 11.39 8.94
CA ALA A 74 8.80 11.15 7.79
C ALA A 74 8.93 12.40 6.89
N ASP A 75 7.95 13.29 6.88
CA ASP A 75 7.95 14.55 6.11
C ASP A 75 9.13 15.45 6.48
N LYS A 76 9.63 15.37 7.73
CA LYS A 76 10.87 16.06 8.14
C LYS A 76 12.11 15.61 7.34
N LEU A 77 12.04 14.44 6.71
CA LEU A 77 13.09 13.89 5.84
C LEU A 77 12.70 13.99 4.36
N THR A 78 11.46 13.67 3.99
CA THR A 78 11.04 13.62 2.59
C THR A 78 10.88 15.03 1.99
N ASP A 79 10.39 16.01 2.74
CA ASP A 79 10.23 17.38 2.24
C ASP A 79 11.57 18.02 1.84
N PRO A 80 12.62 18.05 2.70
CA PRO A 80 13.93 18.59 2.32
C PRO A 80 14.58 17.83 1.15
N LEU A 81 14.41 16.50 1.08
CA LEU A 81 14.95 15.69 -0.01
C LEU A 81 14.29 16.05 -1.35
N GLY A 82 12.97 16.18 -1.38
CA GLY A 82 12.25 16.59 -2.58
C GLY A 82 12.53 18.03 -2.96
N TYR A 83 12.66 18.92 -1.98
CA TYR A 83 13.07 20.31 -2.22
C TYR A 83 14.43 20.37 -2.91
N ALA A 84 15.45 19.69 -2.36
CA ALA A 84 16.79 19.65 -2.93
C ALA A 84 16.80 19.12 -4.38
N LEU A 85 15.96 18.12 -4.71
CA LEU A 85 15.81 17.61 -6.08
C LEU A 85 15.12 18.62 -7.02
N LEU A 86 14.04 19.26 -6.57
CA LEU A 86 13.26 20.18 -7.40
C LEU A 86 14.00 21.49 -7.66
N THR A 87 14.86 21.93 -6.73
CA THR A 87 15.62 23.18 -6.86
C THR A 87 17.03 22.98 -7.41
N ALA A 88 17.45 21.76 -7.73
CA ALA A 88 18.76 21.51 -8.34
C ALA A 88 18.80 22.10 -9.76
N GLU A 89 19.65 23.10 -9.98
CA GLU A 89 19.79 23.79 -11.28
C GLU A 89 19.97 22.83 -12.47
N PRO A 90 20.79 21.76 -12.39
CA PRO A 90 20.96 20.83 -13.51
C PRO A 90 19.67 20.06 -13.89
N LEU A 91 18.71 19.94 -12.95
CA LEU A 91 17.44 19.24 -13.18
C LEU A 91 16.32 20.18 -13.62
N ALA A 92 16.52 21.51 -13.59
CA ALA A 92 15.50 22.47 -13.98
C ALA A 92 14.94 22.22 -15.41
N PRO A 93 15.76 21.95 -16.45
CA PRO A 93 15.24 21.66 -17.78
C PRO A 93 14.33 20.41 -17.82
N LEU A 94 14.67 19.37 -17.04
CA LEU A 94 13.85 18.15 -16.91
C LEU A 94 12.50 18.49 -16.29
N TRP A 95 12.49 19.20 -15.17
CA TRP A 95 11.25 19.57 -14.48
C TRP A 95 10.37 20.48 -15.34
N THR A 96 10.94 21.45 -16.05
CA THR A 96 10.21 22.29 -17.01
C THR A 96 9.61 21.48 -18.14
N ALA A 97 10.36 20.55 -18.73
CA ALA A 97 9.86 19.69 -19.80
C ALA A 97 8.69 18.82 -19.33
N LEU A 98 8.81 18.20 -18.15
CA LEU A 98 7.72 17.42 -17.55
C LEU A 98 6.51 18.30 -17.22
N TYR A 99 6.71 19.49 -16.64
CA TYR A 99 5.61 20.37 -16.26
C TYR A 99 4.77 20.82 -17.47
N ASN A 100 5.41 20.99 -18.64
CA ASN A 100 4.74 21.41 -19.87
C ASN A 100 4.00 20.26 -20.60
N MET A 101 4.12 19.00 -20.14
CA MET A 101 3.36 17.89 -20.70
C MET A 101 1.92 17.86 -20.13
N PRO A 102 0.90 17.47 -20.91
CA PRO A 102 -0.50 17.52 -20.46
C PRO A 102 -0.81 16.70 -19.19
N VAL A 103 -0.17 15.53 -19.02
CA VAL A 103 -0.50 14.57 -17.96
C VAL A 103 0.46 14.65 -16.76
N MET A 104 1.71 15.05 -17.00
CA MET A 104 2.77 14.96 -15.99
C MET A 104 2.52 15.80 -14.74
N PRO A 105 1.98 17.03 -14.79
CA PRO A 105 1.62 17.78 -13.59
C PRO A 105 0.67 17.02 -12.65
N TRP A 106 -0.19 16.14 -13.19
CA TRP A 106 -1.13 15.37 -12.37
C TRP A 106 -0.45 14.29 -11.55
N THR A 107 0.76 13.87 -11.92
CA THR A 107 1.59 12.95 -11.10
C THR A 107 1.98 13.56 -9.76
N GLY A 108 1.94 14.89 -9.63
CA GLY A 108 2.34 15.60 -8.42
C GLY A 108 3.84 15.63 -8.19
N PHE A 109 4.67 15.37 -9.22
CA PHE A 109 6.13 15.38 -9.10
C PHE A 109 6.71 16.72 -8.58
N ASN A 110 5.98 17.82 -8.75
CA ASN A 110 6.32 19.15 -8.26
C ASN A 110 6.00 19.35 -6.75
N ASN A 111 5.50 18.33 -6.06
CA ASN A 111 5.36 18.32 -4.61
C ASN A 111 6.62 17.71 -3.97
N THR A 112 7.26 18.46 -3.08
CA THR A 112 8.49 18.08 -2.38
C THR A 112 8.33 16.80 -1.56
N VAL A 113 7.27 16.71 -0.75
CA VAL A 113 6.95 15.51 0.04
C VAL A 113 6.76 14.28 -0.85
N LEU A 114 6.07 14.43 -1.99
CA LEU A 114 5.88 13.34 -2.94
C LEU A 114 7.21 12.87 -3.52
N LEU A 115 7.99 13.80 -4.08
CA LEU A 115 9.22 13.44 -4.79
C LEU A 115 10.27 12.85 -3.83
N GLY A 116 10.43 13.46 -2.66
CA GLY A 116 11.30 12.93 -1.62
C GLY A 116 10.79 11.61 -1.02
N GLY A 117 9.46 11.45 -0.89
CA GLY A 117 8.83 10.22 -0.45
C GLY A 117 9.02 9.07 -1.45
N LEU A 118 8.95 9.35 -2.76
CA LEU A 118 9.30 8.39 -3.80
C LEU A 118 10.77 7.98 -3.75
N LEU A 119 11.68 8.94 -3.58
CA LEU A 119 13.12 8.65 -3.50
C LEU A 119 13.43 7.82 -2.24
N ALA A 120 12.96 8.26 -1.07
CA ALA A 120 13.14 7.53 0.18
C ALA A 120 12.49 6.13 0.11
N GLY A 121 11.29 6.06 -0.47
CA GLY A 121 10.58 4.82 -0.74
C GLY A 121 11.39 3.86 -1.61
N LEU A 122 12.00 4.35 -2.70
CA LEU A 122 12.82 3.57 -3.60
C LEU A 122 14.10 3.05 -2.92
N VAL A 123 14.78 3.90 -2.15
CA VAL A 123 15.99 3.51 -1.38
C VAL A 123 15.65 2.45 -0.33
N LEU A 124 14.55 2.63 0.40
CA LEU A 124 14.12 1.71 1.45
C LEU A 124 13.31 0.53 0.93
N PHE A 125 13.03 0.46 -0.36
CA PHE A 125 12.13 -0.54 -0.93
C PHE A 125 12.63 -1.97 -0.66
N VAL A 126 13.92 -2.21 -0.95
CA VAL A 126 14.56 -3.52 -0.78
C VAL A 126 14.60 -3.97 0.68
N PRO A 127 15.09 -3.17 1.66
CA PRO A 127 15.06 -3.58 3.06
C PRO A 127 13.63 -3.80 3.58
N VAL A 128 12.67 -2.96 3.19
CA VAL A 128 11.26 -3.14 3.58
C VAL A 128 10.68 -4.42 2.99
N TYR A 129 11.01 -4.78 1.75
CA TYR A 129 10.60 -6.06 1.16
C TYR A 129 11.10 -7.26 1.98
N PHE A 130 12.39 -7.29 2.32
CA PHE A 130 12.95 -8.40 3.11
C PHE A 130 12.38 -8.45 4.52
N ALA A 131 12.20 -7.31 5.17
CA ALA A 131 11.53 -7.22 6.47
C ALA A 131 10.07 -7.71 6.38
N GLY A 132 9.33 -7.28 5.36
CA GLY A 132 7.96 -7.71 5.11
C GLY A 132 7.86 -9.21 4.80
N ARG A 133 8.83 -9.77 4.07
CA ARG A 133 8.91 -11.22 3.82
C ARG A 133 9.18 -12.00 5.10
N ALA A 134 10.14 -11.55 5.92
CA ALA A 134 10.43 -12.16 7.22
C ALA A 134 9.20 -12.09 8.15
N PHE A 135 8.51 -10.95 8.16
CA PHE A 135 7.22 -10.80 8.83
C PHE A 135 6.18 -11.78 8.27
N GLY A 136 6.11 -11.98 6.95
CA GLY A 136 5.20 -12.95 6.33
C GLY A 136 5.41 -14.38 6.83
N VAL A 137 6.66 -14.81 7.01
CA VAL A 137 6.98 -16.12 7.61
C VAL A 137 6.45 -16.20 9.04
N TYR A 138 6.71 -15.18 9.85
CA TYR A 138 6.22 -15.10 11.23
C TYR A 138 4.68 -15.04 11.29
N TYR A 139 4.07 -14.27 10.40
CA TYR A 139 2.62 -14.08 10.30
C TYR A 139 1.92 -15.41 10.04
N ASN A 140 2.37 -16.15 9.02
CA ASN A 140 1.79 -17.45 8.69
C ASN A 140 1.94 -18.46 9.82
N ALA A 141 3.10 -18.48 10.50
CA ALA A 141 3.39 -19.44 11.55
C ALA A 141 2.67 -19.16 12.89
N ARG A 142 2.39 -17.89 13.23
CA ARG A 142 1.93 -17.52 14.59
C ARG A 142 0.73 -16.58 14.68
N LEU A 143 0.53 -15.71 13.69
CA LEU A 143 -0.51 -14.69 13.75
C LEU A 143 -1.75 -15.07 12.95
N ARG A 144 -1.57 -15.80 11.86
CA ARG A 144 -2.66 -16.19 10.95
C ARG A 144 -3.78 -16.91 11.70
N ASP A 145 -3.44 -17.89 12.55
CA ASP A 145 -4.42 -18.63 13.34
C ASP A 145 -5.13 -17.75 14.38
N LYS A 146 -4.42 -16.77 14.96
CA LYS A 146 -5.03 -15.79 15.88
C LYS A 146 -6.00 -14.88 15.16
N VAL A 147 -5.61 -14.37 13.99
CA VAL A 147 -6.48 -13.53 13.14
C VAL A 147 -7.71 -14.32 12.71
N MET A 148 -7.53 -15.56 12.25
CA MET A 148 -8.60 -16.49 11.88
C MET A 148 -9.59 -16.76 13.01
N ASN A 149 -9.10 -16.84 14.24
CA ASN A 149 -9.93 -17.12 15.41
C ASN A 149 -10.51 -15.89 16.11
N SER A 150 -10.17 -14.68 15.65
CA SER A 150 -10.67 -13.43 16.21
C SER A 150 -12.19 -13.27 16.05
N LYS A 151 -12.83 -12.59 17.02
CA LYS A 151 -14.29 -12.34 17.02
C LYS A 151 -14.76 -11.62 15.75
N LEU A 152 -13.96 -10.69 15.24
CA LEU A 152 -14.26 -9.93 14.01
C LEU A 152 -14.29 -10.84 12.78
N VAL A 153 -13.27 -11.69 12.60
CA VAL A 153 -13.23 -12.62 11.46
C VAL A 153 -14.36 -13.65 11.56
N LYS A 154 -14.65 -14.15 12.78
CA LYS A 154 -15.77 -15.07 13.01
C LYS A 154 -17.13 -14.44 12.75
N SER A 155 -17.37 -13.19 13.17
CA SER A 155 -18.64 -12.51 12.92
C SER A 155 -18.86 -12.22 11.44
N VAL A 156 -17.82 -11.81 10.73
CA VAL A 156 -17.90 -11.65 9.27
C VAL A 156 -18.10 -13.00 8.61
N LYS A 157 -17.43 -14.08 9.03
CA LYS A 157 -17.71 -15.43 8.50
C LYS A 157 -19.12 -15.94 8.81
N ALA A 158 -19.68 -15.59 9.96
CA ALA A 158 -21.05 -15.95 10.31
C ALA A 158 -22.05 -15.26 9.37
N SER A 159 -21.84 -13.97 9.03
CA SER A 159 -22.67 -13.31 8.00
C SER A 159 -22.49 -13.93 6.61
N ILE A 160 -21.30 -14.45 6.29
CA ILE A 160 -21.06 -15.22 5.05
C ILE A 160 -21.88 -16.52 5.02
N LEU A 161 -21.88 -17.30 6.10
CA LEU A 161 -22.64 -18.55 6.20
C LEU A 161 -24.15 -18.29 6.18
N PHE A 162 -24.59 -17.23 6.85
CA PHE A 162 -25.99 -16.79 6.83
C PHE A 162 -26.44 -16.49 5.39
N ASP A 163 -25.70 -15.65 4.65
CA ASP A 163 -26.04 -15.33 3.26
C ASP A 163 -26.08 -16.58 2.36
N TRP A 164 -25.22 -17.57 2.57
CA TRP A 164 -25.20 -18.79 1.76
C TRP A 164 -26.37 -19.72 2.10
N TYR A 165 -26.65 -19.93 3.39
CA TYR A 165 -27.78 -20.74 3.87
C TYR A 165 -29.14 -20.21 3.39
N PHE A 166 -29.33 -18.88 3.34
CA PHE A 166 -30.58 -18.27 2.88
C PHE A 166 -30.67 -18.06 1.37
N LYS A 167 -29.61 -18.35 0.59
CA LYS A 167 -29.58 -18.16 -0.87
C LYS A 167 -29.88 -19.45 -1.66
N GLU A 168 -29.91 -20.61 -1.00
CA GLU A 168 -30.36 -21.89 -1.58
C GLU A 168 -31.84 -22.23 -1.24
N GLY A 169 -32.56 -21.31 -0.59
CA GLY A 169 -33.93 -21.51 -0.10
C GLY A 169 -35.04 -20.75 -0.83
N VAL A 170 -34.87 -20.41 -2.12
CA VAL A 170 -35.92 -19.90 -3.00
C VAL A 170 -35.80 -20.53 -4.38
#